data_AF-A0A2V8MDS2-F1
#
_entry.id   AF-A0A2V8MDS2-F1
#
_cell.length_a   1.000
_cell.length_b   1.000
_cell.length_c   1.000
_cell.angle_alpha   90.00
_cell.angle_beta   90.00
_cell.angle_gamma   90.00
#
_symmetry.space_group_name_H-M   'P 1'
#
loop_
_entity.id
_entity.type
_entity.pdbx_description
1 polymer ?
#
loop_
_entity_poly.entity_id
_entity_poly.type
_entity_poly.pdbx_seq_one_letter_code
_entity_poly.pdbx_strand_id
1 'polypeptide(L)'
;MMPPPGATRPAASQLDGLAQFLEASLDRTAAARPRPGRTTIHRLNRAEYANAIRDLLGLEIDGASLLPPDDESSGFDNIADVLTMSPSLMERYLSASWNISRIAVGNPEISPVTSVYRVRPDLSQDEHIDGLPPGTRGGILIQHNFALDGE
;
A
#
# COMPACT_ATOMS: atom_id res chain seq x y z
N MET A 1 27.68 -3.79 11.06
CA MET A 1 28.92 -4.52 11.42
C MET A 1 29.40 -4.02 12.77
N MET A 2 29.51 -4.92 13.76
CA MET A 2 30.09 -4.58 15.06
C MET A 2 31.56 -5.00 15.05
N PRO A 3 32.51 -4.13 15.45
CA PRO A 3 33.91 -4.53 15.60
C PRO A 3 34.01 -5.64 16.66
N PRO A 4 35.03 -6.52 16.57
CA PRO A 4 35.30 -7.48 17.62
C PRO A 4 35.44 -6.77 18.98
N PRO A 5 35.13 -7.45 20.10
CA PRO A 5 35.21 -6.85 21.43
C PRO A 5 36.60 -6.25 21.67
N GLY A 6 36.66 -4.95 21.99
CA GLY A 6 37.90 -4.22 22.28
C GLY A 6 38.54 -3.49 21.08
N ALA A 7 38.02 -3.63 19.87
CA ALA A 7 38.50 -2.87 18.71
C ALA A 7 37.83 -1.50 18.61
N THR A 8 38.62 -0.45 18.35
CA THR A 8 38.10 0.91 18.16
C THR A 8 37.19 0.96 16.93
N ARG A 9 35.97 1.46 17.12
CA ARG A 9 35.04 1.69 16.01
C ARG A 9 35.57 2.83 15.12
N PRO A 10 35.50 2.71 13.79
CA PRO A 10 35.80 3.82 12.89
C PRO A 10 34.95 5.06 13.22
N ALA A 11 35.49 6.25 12.92
CA ALA A 11 34.76 7.50 13.14
C ALA A 11 33.49 7.56 12.27
N ALA A 12 32.45 8.25 12.76
CA ALA A 12 31.16 8.36 12.05
C ALA A 12 31.33 8.86 10.60
N SER A 13 32.15 9.89 10.40
CA SER A 13 32.49 10.42 9.07
C SER A 13 33.10 9.40 8.11
N GLN A 14 33.84 8.42 8.63
CA GLN A 14 34.42 7.35 7.81
C GLN A 14 33.38 6.31 7.42
N LEU A 15 32.42 6.03 8.32
CA LEU A 15 31.29 5.15 8.02
C LEU A 15 30.34 5.79 7.00
N ASP A 16 30.05 7.08 7.16
CA ASP A 16 29.21 7.84 6.22
C ASP A 16 29.88 7.93 4.85
N GLY A 17 31.18 8.24 4.80
CA GLY A 17 31.93 8.26 3.54
C GLY A 17 31.97 6.91 2.84
N LEU A 18 32.05 5.80 3.59
CA LEU A 18 31.95 4.45 3.02
C LEU A 18 30.55 4.16 2.48
N ALA A 19 29.50 4.51 3.22
CA ALA A 19 28.12 4.32 2.79
C ALA A 19 27.85 5.09 1.49
N GLN A 20 28.25 6.37 1.46
CA GLN A 20 28.06 7.25 0.31
C GLN A 20 28.86 6.78 -0.91
N PHE A 21 30.06 6.25 -0.71
CA PHE A 21 30.84 5.62 -1.78
C PHE A 21 30.13 4.38 -2.35
N LEU A 22 29.59 3.51 -1.48
CA LEU A 22 28.88 2.31 -1.89
C LEU A 22 27.61 2.67 -2.66
N GLU A 23 26.78 3.57 -2.14
CA GLU A 23 25.58 4.09 -2.79
C GLU A 23 25.91 4.66 -4.17
N ALA A 24 26.83 5.62 -4.27
CA ALA A 24 27.20 6.24 -5.54
C ALA A 24 27.85 5.25 -6.53
N SER A 25 28.50 4.18 -6.05
CA SER A 25 29.04 3.11 -6.88
C SER A 25 27.93 2.20 -7.42
N LEU A 26 26.96 1.85 -6.58
CA LEU A 26 25.79 1.05 -6.96
C LEU A 26 24.94 1.83 -7.97
N ASP A 27 24.66 3.10 -7.70
CA ASP A 27 23.87 3.97 -8.58
C ASP A 27 24.53 4.15 -9.94
N ARG A 28 25.84 4.41 -10.01
CA ARG A 28 26.56 4.48 -11.29
C ARG A 28 26.50 3.17 -12.05
N THR A 29 26.61 2.04 -11.35
CA THR A 29 26.55 0.71 -11.98
C THR A 29 25.15 0.44 -12.52
N ALA A 30 24.11 0.75 -11.74
CA ALA A 30 22.71 0.64 -12.13
C ALA A 30 22.38 1.54 -13.32
N ALA A 31 22.86 2.78 -13.34
CA ALA A 31 22.66 3.72 -14.45
C ALA A 31 23.42 3.29 -15.72
N ALA A 32 24.64 2.76 -15.59
CA ALA A 32 25.43 2.31 -16.73
C ALA A 32 24.92 1.01 -17.36
N ARG A 33 24.30 0.13 -16.55
CA ARG A 33 23.69 -1.13 -17.00
C ARG A 33 22.38 -1.35 -16.27
N PRO A 34 21.30 -0.65 -16.64
CA PRO A 34 19.99 -0.86 -16.04
C PRO A 34 19.55 -2.28 -16.38
N ARG A 35 19.74 -3.18 -15.41
CA ARG A 35 19.31 -4.57 -15.47
C ARG A 35 18.32 -4.79 -14.34
N PRO A 36 17.06 -4.35 -14.48
CA PRO A 36 16.01 -4.61 -13.50
C PRO A 36 15.69 -6.11 -13.33
N GLY A 37 16.42 -7.01 -14.02
CA GLY A 37 16.09 -8.42 -14.13
C GLY A 37 14.97 -8.63 -15.16
N ARG A 38 14.53 -9.89 -15.31
CA ARG A 38 13.29 -10.20 -15.99
C ARG A 38 12.25 -10.42 -14.89
N THR A 39 11.25 -9.55 -14.82
CA THR A 39 10.05 -9.88 -14.06
C THR A 39 9.29 -10.92 -14.86
N THR A 40 9.01 -12.07 -14.25
CA THR A 40 7.99 -12.97 -14.77
C THR A 40 6.62 -12.29 -14.60
N ILE A 41 5.66 -12.64 -15.45
CA ILE A 41 4.31 -12.09 -15.32
C ILE A 41 3.70 -12.71 -14.06
N HIS A 42 3.34 -11.87 -13.10
CA HIS A 42 2.57 -12.25 -11.92
C HIS A 42 1.21 -11.59 -11.89
N ARG A 43 0.30 -12.18 -11.11
CA ARG A 43 -0.96 -11.52 -10.76
C ARG A 43 -0.70 -10.33 -9.84
N LEU A 44 -1.50 -9.28 -9.93
CA LEU A 44 -1.41 -8.17 -8.99
C LEU A 44 -1.72 -8.65 -7.57
N ASN A 45 -0.85 -8.42 -6.61
CA ASN A 45 -1.17 -8.68 -5.20
C ASN A 45 -2.24 -7.69 -4.68
N ARG A 46 -2.70 -7.85 -3.43
CA ARG A 46 -3.74 -6.99 -2.83
C ARG A 46 -3.39 -5.50 -2.88
N ALA A 47 -2.15 -5.16 -2.57
CA ALA A 47 -1.69 -3.77 -2.53
C ALA A 47 -1.57 -3.20 -3.95
N GLU A 48 -0.99 -3.95 -4.88
CA GLU A 48 -0.88 -3.60 -6.29
C GLU A 48 -2.26 -3.43 -6.93
N TYR A 49 -3.22 -4.30 -6.62
CA TYR A 49 -4.59 -4.20 -7.10
C TYR A 49 -5.28 -2.93 -6.57
N ALA A 50 -5.17 -2.65 -5.27
CA ALA A 50 -5.74 -1.44 -4.67
C ALA A 50 -5.13 -0.15 -5.28
N ASN A 51 -3.81 -0.13 -5.46
CA ASN A 51 -3.12 0.98 -6.12
C ASN A 51 -3.57 1.15 -7.57
N ALA A 52 -3.68 0.06 -8.33
CA ALA A 52 -4.15 0.11 -9.72
C ALA A 52 -5.58 0.65 -9.82
N ILE A 53 -6.48 0.27 -8.91
CA ILE A 53 -7.85 0.80 -8.86
C ILE A 53 -7.86 2.29 -8.53
N ARG A 54 -7.04 2.73 -7.56
CA ARG A 54 -6.89 4.15 -7.24
C ARG A 54 -6.37 4.94 -8.43
N ASP A 55 -5.33 4.45 -9.09
CA ASP A 55 -4.66 5.18 -10.16
C ASP A 55 -5.50 5.20 -11.45
N LEU A 56 -6.31 4.17 -11.72
CA LEU A 56 -7.16 4.09 -12.91
C LEU A 56 -8.54 4.74 -12.72
N LEU A 57 -9.15 4.60 -11.53
CA LEU A 57 -10.54 4.99 -11.29
C LEU A 57 -10.67 6.12 -10.26
N GLY A 58 -9.59 6.53 -9.61
CA GLY A 58 -9.64 7.50 -8.51
C GLY A 58 -10.31 6.94 -7.24
N LEU A 59 -10.52 5.62 -7.16
CA LEU A 59 -11.25 4.99 -6.07
C LEU A 59 -10.30 4.37 -5.04
N GLU A 60 -10.47 4.72 -3.78
CA GLU A 60 -9.81 4.05 -2.67
C GLU A 60 -10.62 2.83 -2.24
N ILE A 61 -9.97 1.65 -2.26
CA ILE A 61 -10.58 0.37 -1.90
C ILE A 61 -9.74 -0.36 -0.85
N ASP A 62 -10.42 -1.11 0.02
CA ASP A 62 -9.75 -2.05 0.93
C ASP A 62 -9.51 -3.39 0.22
N GLY A 63 -8.32 -3.57 -0.35
CA GLY A 63 -7.92 -4.82 -1.00
C GLY A 63 -7.98 -6.05 -0.09
N ALA A 64 -7.78 -5.89 1.22
CA ALA A 64 -7.80 -7.00 2.17
C ALA A 64 -9.22 -7.53 2.42
N SER A 65 -10.23 -6.67 2.32
CA SER A 65 -11.64 -7.07 2.37
C SER A 65 -12.12 -7.77 1.09
N LEU A 66 -11.50 -7.43 -0.05
CA LEU A 66 -11.93 -7.86 -1.38
C LEU A 66 -11.25 -9.14 -1.85
N LEU A 67 -9.97 -9.32 -1.56
CA LEU A 67 -9.17 -10.46 -2.06
C LEU A 67 -8.63 -11.30 -0.89
N PRO A 68 -8.39 -12.60 -1.06
CA PRO A 68 -7.73 -13.44 -0.05
C PRO A 68 -6.25 -13.05 0.14
N PRO A 69 -5.62 -13.45 1.26
CA PRO A 69 -4.22 -13.12 1.53
C PRO A 69 -3.29 -13.66 0.46
N ASP A 70 -2.27 -12.87 0.15
CA ASP A 70 -1.23 -13.25 -0.78
C ASP A 70 -0.17 -14.10 -0.07
N ASP A 71 0.45 -15.00 -0.83
CA ASP A 71 1.53 -15.83 -0.32
C ASP A 71 2.80 -15.00 -0.20
N GLU A 72 3.42 -15.04 0.96
CA GLU A 72 4.70 -14.36 1.22
C GLU A 72 5.87 -15.31 1.01
N SER A 73 6.93 -14.82 0.37
CA SER A 73 8.20 -15.54 0.27
C SER A 73 9.37 -14.59 0.45
N SER A 74 10.39 -15.05 1.17
CA SER A 74 11.59 -14.24 1.51
C SER A 74 11.27 -12.87 2.15
N GLY A 75 10.09 -12.74 2.79
CA GLY A 75 9.60 -11.50 3.40
C GLY A 75 8.91 -10.53 2.43
N PHE A 76 8.59 -10.95 1.21
CA PHE A 76 7.92 -10.14 0.19
C PHE A 76 6.67 -10.84 -0.34
N ASP A 77 5.64 -10.05 -0.65
CA ASP A 77 4.32 -10.48 -1.15
C ASP A 77 4.13 -10.18 -2.65
N ASN A 78 5.20 -9.80 -3.35
CA ASN A 78 5.21 -9.48 -4.79
C ASN A 78 6.10 -10.42 -5.61
N ILE A 79 6.45 -11.58 -5.04
CA ILE A 79 7.32 -12.55 -5.72
C ILE A 79 6.49 -13.36 -6.71
N ALA A 80 6.77 -13.11 -7.99
CA ALA A 80 6.06 -13.70 -9.11
C ALA A 80 5.99 -15.24 -9.11
N ASP A 81 7.05 -15.91 -8.65
CA ASP A 81 7.13 -17.38 -8.61
C ASP A 81 6.20 -18.01 -7.57
N VAL A 82 5.69 -17.23 -6.63
CA VAL A 82 4.80 -17.71 -5.54
C VAL A 82 3.36 -17.26 -5.77
N LEU A 83 3.17 -16.14 -6.47
CA LEU A 83 1.85 -15.60 -6.82
C LEU A 83 1.19 -16.40 -7.95
N THR A 84 0.66 -17.56 -7.60
CA THR A 84 -0.14 -18.39 -8.51
C THR A 84 -1.59 -17.92 -8.59
N MET A 85 -2.25 -18.18 -9.72
CA MET A 85 -3.66 -17.86 -9.94
C MET A 85 -4.49 -19.14 -9.86
N SER A 86 -5.34 -19.24 -8.83
CA SER A 86 -6.34 -20.32 -8.74
C SER A 86 -7.68 -19.88 -9.37
N PRO A 87 -8.54 -20.82 -9.81
CA PRO A 87 -9.87 -20.48 -10.31
C PRO A 87 -10.72 -19.68 -9.30
N SER A 88 -10.69 -20.08 -8.03
CA SER A 88 -11.42 -19.39 -6.95
C SER A 88 -10.93 -17.96 -6.72
N LEU A 89 -9.62 -17.74 -6.87
CA LEU A 89 -9.06 -16.40 -6.79
C LEU A 89 -9.50 -15.53 -7.97
N MET A 90 -9.52 -16.09 -9.18
CA MET A 90 -10.02 -15.39 -10.37
C MET A 90 -11.49 -14.99 -10.21
N GLU A 91 -12.34 -15.90 -9.71
CA GLU A 91 -13.73 -15.60 -9.37
C GLU A 91 -13.83 -14.44 -8.37
N ARG A 92 -12.92 -14.39 -7.38
CA ARG A 92 -12.87 -13.30 -6.41
C ARG A 92 -12.48 -11.96 -7.04
N TYR A 93 -11.49 -11.94 -7.95
CA TYR A 93 -11.15 -10.72 -8.71
C TYR A 93 -12.33 -10.23 -9.55
N LEU A 94 -13.04 -11.12 -10.24
CA LEU A 94 -14.21 -10.74 -11.04
C LEU A 94 -15.33 -10.18 -10.16
N SER A 95 -15.61 -10.82 -9.02
CA SER A 95 -16.60 -10.34 -8.06
C SER A 95 -16.23 -8.96 -7.49
N ALA A 96 -14.96 -8.76 -7.11
CA ALA A 96 -14.47 -7.46 -6.67
C ALA A 96 -14.61 -6.41 -7.79
N SER A 97 -14.22 -6.77 -9.02
CA SER A 97 -14.26 -5.85 -10.17
C SER A 97 -15.69 -5.43 -10.53
N TRP A 98 -16.68 -6.32 -10.41
CA TRP A 98 -18.10 -5.97 -10.58
C TRP A 98 -18.61 -5.00 -9.52
N ASN A 99 -18.18 -5.15 -8.27
CA ASN A 99 -18.57 -4.21 -7.22
C ASN A 99 -17.91 -2.85 -7.43
N ILE A 100 -16.62 -2.83 -7.76
CA ILE A 100 -15.87 -1.59 -8.01
C ILE A 100 -16.40 -0.85 -9.24
N SER A 101 -16.71 -1.56 -10.33
CA SER A 101 -17.22 -0.93 -11.55
C SER A 101 -18.57 -0.24 -11.33
N ARG A 102 -19.44 -0.82 -10.48
CA ARG A 102 -20.72 -0.17 -10.09
C ARG A 102 -20.50 1.12 -9.30
N ILE A 103 -19.47 1.17 -8.47
CA ILE A 103 -19.11 2.39 -7.73
C ILE A 103 -18.52 3.42 -8.71
N ALA A 104 -17.62 3.00 -9.59
CA ALA A 104 -16.94 3.89 -10.54
C ALA A 104 -17.88 4.52 -11.57
N VAL A 105 -18.87 3.76 -12.06
CA VAL A 105 -19.86 4.28 -13.01
C VAL A 105 -20.93 5.13 -12.32
N GLY A 106 -21.21 4.86 -11.04
CA GLY A 106 -22.33 5.44 -10.32
C GLY A 106 -23.68 4.85 -10.77
N ASN A 107 -24.68 4.94 -9.90
CA ASN A 107 -26.06 4.60 -10.24
C ASN A 107 -27.00 5.65 -9.62
N PRO A 108 -27.71 6.47 -10.41
CA PRO A 108 -28.61 7.49 -9.88
C PRO A 108 -29.81 6.89 -9.13
N GLU A 109 -30.16 5.62 -9.41
CA GLU A 109 -31.26 4.91 -8.75
C GLU A 109 -30.85 4.23 -7.43
N ILE A 110 -29.66 4.54 -6.89
CA ILE A 110 -29.21 3.93 -5.64
C ILE A 110 -30.09 4.37 -4.47
N SER A 111 -30.49 3.41 -3.64
CA SER A 111 -31.17 3.74 -2.39
C SER A 111 -30.19 4.36 -1.39
N PRO A 112 -30.65 5.25 -0.49
CA PRO A 112 -29.80 5.81 0.55
C PRO A 112 -29.08 4.73 1.35
N VAL A 113 -27.75 4.85 1.45
CA VAL A 113 -26.91 3.91 2.22
C VAL A 113 -26.44 4.62 3.49
N THR A 114 -26.44 3.90 4.61
CA THR A 114 -25.86 4.38 5.87
C THR A 114 -24.52 3.70 6.11
N SER A 115 -23.48 4.49 6.34
CA SER A 115 -22.16 4.00 6.76
C SER A 115 -21.91 4.34 8.23
N VAL A 116 -21.56 3.32 9.03
CA VAL A 116 -21.25 3.48 10.45
C VAL A 116 -19.77 3.29 10.66
N TYR A 117 -19.12 4.34 11.15
CA TYR A 117 -17.70 4.33 11.47
C TYR A 117 -17.51 4.21 12.97
N ARG A 118 -16.81 3.15 13.39
CA ARG A 118 -16.55 2.88 14.80
C ARG A 118 -15.13 3.32 15.15
N VAL A 119 -15.05 4.18 16.16
CA VAL A 119 -13.79 4.54 16.80
C VAL A 119 -13.41 3.44 17.77
N ARG A 120 -12.13 3.09 17.85
CA ARG A 120 -11.67 2.15 18.86
C ARG A 120 -11.78 2.78 20.26
N PRO A 121 -12.25 2.06 21.28
CA PRO A 121 -12.42 2.63 22.63
C PRO A 121 -11.11 3.08 23.28
N ASP A 122 -9.99 2.52 22.85
CA ASP A 122 -8.63 2.80 23.33
C ASP A 122 -7.93 3.92 22.54
N LEU A 123 -8.57 4.50 21.51
CA LEU A 123 -7.99 5.59 20.75
C LEU A 123 -7.91 6.86 21.61
N SER A 124 -6.68 7.28 21.93
CA SER A 124 -6.44 8.54 22.64
C SER A 124 -7.12 9.71 21.96
N GLN A 125 -7.87 10.49 22.73
CA GLN A 125 -8.58 11.70 22.28
C GLN A 125 -7.86 12.98 22.74
N ASP A 126 -6.66 12.85 23.30
CA ASP A 126 -5.93 13.97 23.90
C ASP A 126 -5.01 14.68 22.91
N GLU A 127 -4.73 14.04 21.77
CA GLU A 127 -3.85 14.55 20.72
C GLU A 127 -4.62 15.12 19.54
N HIS A 128 -3.97 15.99 18.77
CA HIS A 128 -4.52 16.48 17.52
C HIS A 128 -4.32 15.43 16.43
N ILE A 129 -5.35 15.20 15.63
CA ILE A 129 -5.27 14.33 14.45
C ILE A 129 -4.99 15.21 13.24
N ASP A 130 -3.89 14.94 12.54
CA ASP A 130 -3.53 15.65 11.32
C ASP A 130 -4.69 15.63 10.31
N GLY A 131 -5.04 16.81 9.80
CA GLY A 131 -6.17 17.00 8.89
C GLY A 131 -7.47 17.48 9.54
N LEU A 132 -7.58 17.45 10.89
CA LEU A 132 -8.68 18.10 11.59
C LEU A 132 -8.46 19.62 11.75
N PRO A 133 -9.52 20.42 11.95
CA PRO A 133 -9.38 21.85 12.19
C PRO A 133 -8.45 22.17 13.36
N PRO A 134 -7.66 23.26 13.28
CA PRO A 134 -6.77 23.66 14.37
C PRO A 134 -7.57 23.94 15.64
N GLY A 135 -7.07 23.44 16.78
CA GLY A 135 -7.76 23.51 18.07
C GLY A 135 -8.63 22.29 18.41
N THR A 136 -8.82 21.35 17.47
CA THR A 136 -9.48 20.08 17.74
C THR A 136 -8.54 19.13 18.48
N ARG A 137 -9.02 18.52 19.57
CA ARG A 137 -8.33 17.43 20.29
C ARG A 137 -9.21 16.18 20.22
N GLY A 138 -8.64 15.07 19.76
CA GLY A 138 -9.40 13.88 19.43
C GLY A 138 -10.30 14.05 18.20
N GLY A 139 -11.30 13.17 18.08
CA GLY A 139 -12.19 13.04 16.94
C GLY A 139 -11.83 11.87 16.04
N ILE A 140 -12.41 11.87 14.84
CA ILE A 140 -12.09 10.96 13.74
C ILE A 140 -12.08 11.72 12.43
N LEU A 141 -11.10 11.43 11.59
CA LEU A 141 -11.05 11.85 10.21
C LEU A 141 -11.36 10.64 9.33
N ILE A 142 -12.30 10.79 8.41
CA ILE A 142 -12.78 9.69 7.58
C ILE A 142 -12.89 10.17 6.15
N GLN A 143 -12.20 9.48 5.24
CA GLN A 143 -12.45 9.60 3.82
C GLN A 143 -13.63 8.67 3.46
N HIS A 144 -14.70 9.25 2.93
CA HIS A 144 -15.88 8.52 2.48
C HIS A 144 -16.10 8.79 1.00
N ASN A 145 -16.19 7.72 0.21
CA ASN A 145 -16.51 7.80 -1.22
C ASN A 145 -18.03 7.68 -1.39
N PHE A 146 -18.67 8.79 -1.77
CA PHE A 146 -20.09 8.79 -2.12
C PHE A 146 -20.27 8.22 -3.53
N ALA A 147 -21.29 7.38 -3.71
CA ALA A 147 -21.59 6.75 -5.01
C ALA A 147 -22.20 7.72 -6.03
N LEU A 148 -22.63 8.91 -5.59
CA LEU A 148 -23.23 9.97 -6.38
C LEU A 148 -22.70 11.32 -5.88
N ASP A 149 -22.54 12.26 -6.80
CA ASP A 149 -22.06 13.63 -6.59
C ASP A 149 -23.14 14.60 -6.07
N GLY A 150 -24.39 14.14 -5.98
CA GLY A 150 -25.48 14.87 -5.30
C GLY A 150 -26.09 16.01 -6.13
N GLU A 151 -25.82 16.07 -7.43
CA GLU A 151 -26.53 16.92 -8.41
C GLU A 151 -27.87 16.32 -8.87
#